data_AF-A0A356QRM3-F1
#
_entry.id   AF-A0A356QRM3-F1
#
_cell.length_a   1.000
_cell.length_b   1.000
_cell.length_c   1.000
_cell.angle_alpha   90.00
_cell.angle_beta   90.00
_cell.angle_gamma   90.00
#
_symmetry.space_group_name_H-M   'P 1'
#
loop_
_entity.id
_entity.type
_entity.pdbx_description
1 polymer ?
#
loop_
_entity_poly.entity_id
_entity_poly.type
_entity_poly.pdbx_seq_one_letter_code
_entity_poly.pdbx_strand_id
1 'polypeptide(L)'
;MKYALSRYIALGIVGCFAADVLAFDYSSTVSVVPVPGSGSKIDFLGDTFEEDGWKFYHNHPKSSREEDGQARGPLAFSGNRRMQEGPERGQPDLLKVIKTPPNGLPESNHALLVRTLHSGIPGTYSRTVQQDDLICGITTRLGSQIPVREVPSCVVRIWLPPAEEWENRSGPHFGIRMGVRTTTLEPNRGFFASGSSSVVEPYWPGMWIHFRSETSRGVESDSALIKVRGDRRGIDFPVKDISADQFGWWTLGMSLSPDGQVHYFAHQGVDDLTSEDHLTSQFPYGFRAERLNSFFFNSCNLNDGTTWSTPFVIDDPSVYVVNSARVMQLVERREAYEIRRQQKRSAYRSYKSRSR
;
A
#
# COMPACT_ATOMS: atom_id res chain seq x y z
N MET A 1 45.44 47.65 -48.22
CA MET A 1 46.61 46.79 -48.55
C MET A 1 46.05 45.39 -48.81
N LYS A 2 45.94 44.94 -50.08
CA LYS A 2 47.00 44.26 -50.88
C LYS A 2 47.45 42.97 -50.14
N TYR A 3 47.23 41.73 -50.57
CA TYR A 3 47.17 41.10 -51.90
C TYR A 3 46.36 39.78 -51.87
N ALA A 4 46.01 39.30 -53.07
CA ALA A 4 45.29 38.08 -53.37
C ALA A 4 46.22 36.94 -53.87
N LEU A 5 45.60 35.75 -54.08
CA LEU A 5 46.03 34.53 -54.79
C LEU A 5 46.96 33.54 -54.06
N SER A 6 46.51 32.28 -53.95
CA SER A 6 46.75 31.29 -55.01
C SER A 6 45.90 30.03 -54.84
N ARG A 7 45.38 29.53 -55.97
CA ARG A 7 44.69 28.25 -56.15
C ARG A 7 45.73 27.15 -56.36
N TYR A 8 45.58 26.01 -55.71
CA TYR A 8 45.98 24.72 -56.28
C TYR A 8 44.87 23.69 -56.05
N ILE A 9 44.37 23.17 -57.17
CA ILE A 9 43.50 22.02 -57.28
C ILE A 9 44.42 20.80 -57.28
N ALA A 10 44.19 19.85 -56.38
CA ALA A 10 44.70 18.49 -56.49
C ALA A 10 43.52 17.53 -56.35
N LEU A 11 43.23 16.82 -57.44
CA LEU A 11 42.32 15.68 -57.47
C LEU A 11 42.80 14.62 -56.47
N GLY A 12 41.93 14.24 -55.54
CA GLY A 12 42.14 13.15 -54.59
C GLY A 12 40.91 12.25 -54.56
N ILE A 13 41.09 11.05 -55.12
CA ILE A 13 40.20 9.89 -55.19
C ILE A 13 39.22 9.77 -54.01
N VAL A 14 37.93 9.68 -54.32
CA VAL A 14 36.87 9.31 -53.38
C VAL A 14 37.05 7.83 -53.01
N GLY A 15 37.60 7.58 -51.82
CA GLY A 15 37.49 6.29 -51.15
C GLY A 15 36.24 6.28 -50.29
N CYS A 16 35.20 5.59 -50.73
CA CYS A 16 34.03 5.29 -49.91
C CYS A 16 34.43 4.35 -48.77
N PHE A 17 34.72 4.89 -47.59
CA PHE A 17 34.66 4.12 -46.36
C PHE A 17 33.19 3.99 -45.96
N ALA A 18 32.60 2.82 -46.24
CA ALA A 18 31.39 2.39 -45.56
C ALA A 18 31.75 2.19 -44.09
N ALA A 19 31.48 3.20 -43.26
CA ALA A 19 31.42 3.01 -41.83
C ALA A 19 30.10 2.30 -41.54
N ASP A 20 30.18 1.00 -41.23
CA ASP A 20 29.09 0.27 -40.63
C ASP A 20 28.77 0.91 -39.27
N VAL A 21 27.81 1.84 -39.29
CA VAL A 21 27.15 2.32 -38.10
C VAL A 21 26.34 1.13 -37.59
N LEU A 22 26.91 0.37 -36.65
CA LEU A 22 26.15 -0.51 -35.79
C LEU A 22 25.19 0.38 -35.01
N ALA A 23 23.99 0.58 -35.57
CA ALA A 23 22.84 1.05 -34.84
C ALA A 23 22.62 0.01 -33.74
N PHE A 24 23.13 0.27 -32.54
CA PHE A 24 22.61 -0.37 -31.35
C PHE A 24 21.14 0.02 -31.30
N ASP A 25 20.28 -0.93 -31.68
CA ASP A 25 18.87 -0.89 -31.34
C ASP A 25 18.81 -0.73 -29.82
N TYR A 26 18.61 0.50 -29.38
CA TYR A 26 18.05 0.79 -28.06
C TYR A 26 16.60 0.31 -28.13
N SER A 27 16.43 -1.01 -28.13
CA SER A 27 15.15 -1.62 -27.80
C SER A 27 14.85 -1.15 -26.39
N SER A 28 13.96 -0.16 -26.30
CA SER A 28 13.32 0.20 -25.04
C SER A 28 12.71 -1.09 -24.51
N THR A 29 13.35 -1.71 -23.52
CA THR A 29 12.78 -2.85 -22.83
C THR A 29 11.44 -2.38 -22.29
N VAL A 30 10.34 -2.78 -22.95
CA VAL A 30 9.00 -2.60 -22.41
C VAL A 30 9.02 -3.36 -21.10
N SER A 31 9.06 -2.62 -19.98
CA SER A 31 8.94 -3.25 -18.66
C SER A 31 7.55 -3.86 -18.61
N VAL A 32 7.48 -5.19 -18.72
CA VAL A 32 6.23 -5.94 -18.55
C VAL A 32 5.61 -5.51 -17.22
N VAL A 33 4.35 -5.08 -17.26
CA VAL A 33 3.60 -4.68 -16.06
C VAL A 33 3.51 -5.91 -15.15
N PRO A 34 4.12 -5.90 -13.95
CA PRO A 34 4.07 -7.05 -13.06
C PRO A 34 2.65 -7.20 -12.52
N VAL A 35 2.02 -8.36 -12.71
CA VAL A 35 0.69 -8.63 -12.17
C VAL A 35 0.82 -8.96 -10.67
N PRO A 36 0.11 -8.25 -9.76
CA PRO A 36 0.12 -8.55 -8.33
C PRO A 36 -0.29 -10.00 -8.05
N GLY A 37 0.33 -10.64 -7.06
CA GLY A 37 0.12 -12.08 -6.81
C GLY A 37 1.14 -12.98 -7.51
N SER A 38 1.94 -12.45 -8.43
CA SER A 38 3.03 -13.20 -9.08
C SER A 38 4.23 -13.37 -8.13
N GLY A 39 4.93 -14.51 -8.27
CA GLY A 39 6.13 -14.83 -7.49
C GLY A 39 5.82 -15.64 -6.23
N SER A 40 6.68 -15.53 -5.22
CA SER A 40 6.48 -16.23 -3.95
C SER A 40 5.58 -15.41 -3.02
N LYS A 41 4.48 -15.98 -2.53
CA LYS A 41 3.74 -15.46 -1.37
C LYS A 41 4.66 -15.53 -0.15
N ILE A 42 4.76 -14.42 0.58
CA ILE A 42 5.56 -14.35 1.80
C ILE A 42 4.60 -14.53 2.98
N ASP A 43 4.30 -15.78 3.34
CA ASP A 43 3.30 -16.11 4.39
C ASP A 43 3.62 -15.53 5.78
N PHE A 44 4.87 -15.15 6.00
CA PHE A 44 5.30 -14.42 7.19
C PHE A 44 4.78 -12.97 7.24
N LEU A 45 4.24 -12.47 6.13
CA LEU A 45 3.56 -11.18 5.99
C LEU A 45 2.08 -11.42 5.69
N GLY A 46 1.27 -10.37 5.74
CA GLY A 46 -0.17 -10.51 5.56
C GLY A 46 -0.85 -11.22 6.72
N ASP A 47 -2.14 -11.54 6.58
CA ASP A 47 -2.91 -12.28 7.59
C ASP A 47 -4.11 -12.95 6.92
N THR A 48 -4.33 -14.24 7.15
CA THR A 48 -5.52 -14.96 6.65
C THR A 48 -6.71 -14.86 7.60
N PHE A 49 -6.48 -14.39 8.84
CA PHE A 49 -7.49 -14.33 9.91
C PHE A 49 -8.06 -15.67 10.36
N GLU A 50 -7.50 -16.79 9.88
CA GLU A 50 -7.89 -18.16 10.23
C GLU A 50 -7.33 -18.65 11.57
N GLU A 51 -6.45 -17.88 12.22
CA GLU A 51 -5.85 -18.28 13.49
C GLU A 51 -6.89 -18.30 14.62
N ASP A 52 -7.03 -19.46 15.27
CA ASP A 52 -7.91 -19.61 16.43
C ASP A 52 -7.62 -18.58 17.52
N GLY A 53 -8.66 -17.83 17.92
CA GLY A 53 -8.54 -16.80 18.94
C GLY A 53 -7.82 -15.53 18.48
N TRP A 54 -7.73 -15.29 17.16
CA TRP A 54 -7.29 -14.02 16.61
C TRP A 54 -7.99 -12.85 17.31
N LYS A 55 -7.20 -11.85 17.70
CA LYS A 55 -7.71 -10.63 18.33
C LYS A 55 -6.81 -9.46 18.07
N PHE A 56 -7.40 -8.27 18.07
CA PHE A 56 -6.70 -7.01 18.07
C PHE A 56 -6.61 -6.46 19.50
N TYR A 57 -5.41 -6.10 19.93
CA TYR A 57 -5.16 -5.50 21.23
C TYR A 57 -5.08 -3.99 21.06
N HIS A 58 -6.21 -3.33 21.26
CA HIS A 58 -6.30 -1.87 21.26
C HIS A 58 -5.43 -1.26 22.36
N ASN A 59 -4.81 -0.12 22.06
CA ASN A 59 -4.11 0.69 23.05
C ASN A 59 -4.53 2.16 22.91
N HIS A 60 -5.49 2.59 23.74
CA HIS A 60 -5.99 3.96 23.72
C HIS A 60 -5.20 4.86 24.69
N PRO A 61 -5.12 6.17 24.43
CA PRO A 61 -5.63 6.87 23.25
C PRO A 61 -4.82 6.56 21.97
N LYS A 62 -5.49 6.50 20.82
CA LYS A 62 -4.86 6.23 19.52
C LYS A 62 -4.08 7.45 18.99
N SER A 63 -3.11 7.20 18.11
CA SER A 63 -2.30 8.27 17.48
C SER A 63 -3.15 9.19 16.60
N SER A 64 -2.76 10.46 16.47
CA SER A 64 -3.37 11.45 15.56
C SER A 64 -2.33 12.47 15.08
N ARG A 65 -1.13 11.98 14.77
CA ARG A 65 0.02 12.82 14.41
C ARG A 65 -0.25 13.68 13.18
N GLU A 66 -1.05 13.20 12.23
CA GLU A 66 -1.42 14.01 11.06
C GLU A 66 -2.30 15.20 11.44
N GLU A 67 -3.18 15.03 12.42
CA GLU A 67 -4.15 16.04 12.83
C GLU A 67 -3.60 17.02 13.89
N ASP A 68 -2.82 16.54 14.86
CA ASP A 68 -2.34 17.35 16.00
C ASP A 68 -0.85 17.19 16.34
N GLY A 69 -0.10 16.46 15.52
CA GLY A 69 1.34 16.23 15.74
C GLY A 69 1.66 15.22 16.85
N GLN A 70 0.67 14.56 17.47
CA GLN A 70 0.89 13.60 18.55
C GLN A 70 0.83 12.14 18.06
N ALA A 71 2.00 11.50 18.00
CA ALA A 71 2.09 10.04 17.97
C ALA A 71 1.92 9.49 19.40
N ARG A 72 0.92 8.63 19.63
CA ARG A 72 0.59 8.11 20.96
C ARG A 72 0.99 6.65 21.05
N GLY A 73 2.04 6.40 21.82
CA GLY A 73 2.56 5.06 22.08
C GLY A 73 2.16 4.52 23.46
N PRO A 74 2.21 3.20 23.66
CA PRO A 74 2.54 2.17 22.67
C PRO A 74 1.44 2.00 21.60
N LEU A 75 1.82 1.61 20.38
CA LEU A 75 0.83 1.34 19.32
C LEU A 75 0.13 0.01 19.55
N ALA A 76 -1.12 -0.08 19.12
CA ALA A 76 -1.90 -1.32 19.13
C ALA A 76 -1.48 -2.32 18.04
N PHE A 77 -1.89 -3.59 18.21
CA PHE A 77 -1.45 -4.69 17.36
C PHE A 77 -2.37 -5.92 17.41
N SER A 78 -2.37 -6.73 16.35
CA SER A 78 -2.99 -8.07 16.36
C SER A 78 -2.16 -9.06 17.17
N GLY A 79 -2.80 -10.08 17.75
CA GLY A 79 -2.13 -11.05 18.62
C GLY A 79 -0.97 -11.79 17.96
N ASN A 80 -1.08 -12.04 16.65
CA ASN A 80 -0.06 -12.65 15.81
C ASN A 80 0.96 -11.64 15.24
N ARG A 81 0.84 -10.35 15.60
CA ARG A 81 1.71 -9.24 15.22
C ARG A 81 1.73 -8.90 13.74
N ARG A 82 0.80 -9.43 12.94
CA ARG A 82 0.72 -9.19 11.49
C ARG A 82 0.12 -7.83 11.16
N MET A 83 -0.85 -7.38 11.96
CA MET A 83 -1.50 -6.08 11.84
C MET A 83 -1.16 -5.16 13.01
N GLN A 84 -1.10 -3.85 12.77
CA GLN A 84 -0.79 -2.84 13.77
C GLN A 84 -1.48 -1.51 13.47
N GLU A 85 -1.63 -0.69 14.51
CA GLU A 85 -2.06 0.71 14.41
C GLU A 85 -1.11 1.56 13.57
N GLY A 86 -1.65 2.55 12.86
CA GLY A 86 -0.86 3.56 12.18
C GLY A 86 -0.40 4.69 13.13
N PRO A 87 0.90 5.06 13.09
CA PRO A 87 1.42 6.14 13.93
C PRO A 87 0.92 7.53 13.53
N GLU A 88 0.39 7.69 12.32
CA GLU A 88 -0.11 8.97 11.82
C GLU A 88 -1.55 9.24 12.27
N ARG A 89 -2.42 8.23 12.19
CA ARG A 89 -3.87 8.42 12.33
C ARG A 89 -4.60 7.43 13.24
N GLY A 90 -3.85 6.55 13.93
CA GLY A 90 -4.46 5.64 14.88
C GLY A 90 -5.08 4.40 14.23
N GLN A 91 -5.94 3.73 14.99
CA GLN A 91 -6.50 2.40 14.70
C GLN A 91 -8.03 2.47 14.53
N PRO A 92 -8.63 1.61 13.68
CA PRO A 92 -10.07 1.42 13.68
C PRO A 92 -10.57 0.93 15.06
N ASP A 93 -11.78 1.36 15.44
CA ASP A 93 -12.35 1.05 16.75
C ASP A 93 -12.95 -0.36 16.85
N LEU A 94 -13.37 -0.93 15.71
CA LEU A 94 -13.86 -2.31 15.63
C LEU A 94 -13.07 -3.10 14.58
N LEU A 95 -12.29 -4.04 15.08
CA LEU A 95 -11.55 -5.04 14.30
C LEU A 95 -11.97 -6.42 14.77
N LYS A 96 -12.86 -7.06 14.02
CA LYS A 96 -13.51 -8.30 14.45
C LYS A 96 -13.44 -9.36 13.36
N VAL A 97 -12.92 -10.52 13.71
CA VAL A 97 -13.03 -11.70 12.85
C VAL A 97 -14.48 -12.15 12.80
N ILE A 98 -15.00 -12.29 11.59
CA ILE A 98 -16.34 -12.74 11.28
C ILE A 98 -16.27 -13.94 10.35
N LYS A 99 -17.38 -14.66 10.18
CA LYS A 99 -17.50 -15.63 9.09
C LYS A 99 -17.34 -14.90 7.76
N THR A 100 -16.55 -15.47 6.86
CA THR A 100 -16.36 -14.93 5.51
C THR A 100 -17.71 -14.75 4.82
N PRO A 101 -18.02 -13.54 4.30
CA PRO A 101 -19.21 -13.31 3.49
C PRO A 101 -19.37 -14.32 2.35
N PRO A 102 -20.62 -14.61 1.90
CA PRO A 102 -20.87 -15.54 0.81
C PRO A 102 -20.02 -15.25 -0.44
N ASN A 103 -19.69 -16.30 -1.19
CA ASN A 103 -18.85 -16.22 -2.40
C ASN A 103 -17.43 -15.67 -2.16
N GLY A 104 -16.93 -15.78 -0.91
CA GLY A 104 -15.53 -15.52 -0.57
C GLY A 104 -14.58 -16.60 -1.10
N LEU A 105 -13.30 -16.50 -0.74
CA LEU A 105 -12.32 -17.53 -1.09
C LEU A 105 -12.78 -18.90 -0.53
N PRO A 106 -12.75 -19.99 -1.33
CA PRO A 106 -13.25 -21.30 -0.90
C PRO A 106 -12.61 -21.86 0.38
N GLU A 107 -11.34 -21.53 0.60
CA GLU A 107 -10.55 -21.93 1.77
C GLU A 107 -10.69 -20.98 2.96
N SER A 108 -11.32 -19.82 2.78
CA SER A 108 -11.51 -18.79 3.80
C SER A 108 -12.81 -19.01 4.56
N ASN A 109 -12.68 -19.35 5.84
CA ASN A 109 -13.80 -19.43 6.78
C ASN A 109 -13.99 -18.12 7.56
N HIS A 110 -12.92 -17.34 7.69
CA HIS A 110 -12.85 -16.15 8.49
C HIS A 110 -12.29 -14.96 7.71
N ALA A 111 -12.91 -13.80 7.92
CA ALA A 111 -12.46 -12.52 7.37
C ALA A 111 -12.53 -11.43 8.44
N LEU A 112 -11.87 -10.29 8.21
CA LEU A 112 -11.79 -9.21 9.18
C LEU A 112 -12.76 -8.08 8.84
N LEU A 113 -13.76 -7.85 9.69
CA LEU A 113 -14.57 -6.64 9.70
C LEU A 113 -13.75 -5.46 10.24
N VAL A 114 -13.74 -4.36 9.49
CA VAL A 114 -13.02 -3.12 9.82
C VAL A 114 -13.99 -1.94 9.90
N ARG A 115 -14.16 -1.35 11.09
CA ARG A 115 -14.97 -0.14 11.26
C ARG A 115 -14.34 0.86 12.21
N THR A 116 -14.62 2.13 11.97
CA THR A 116 -14.29 3.24 12.88
C THR A 116 -15.55 4.01 13.29
N LEU A 117 -15.53 4.55 14.50
CA LEU A 117 -16.56 5.44 15.05
C LEU A 117 -15.93 6.76 15.51
N HIS A 118 -14.78 6.70 16.17
CA HIS A 118 -14.09 7.81 16.82
C HIS A 118 -12.74 8.09 16.15
N SER A 119 -12.72 8.36 14.86
CA SER A 119 -11.48 8.69 14.12
C SER A 119 -10.96 10.12 14.42
N GLY A 120 -9.74 10.42 13.96
CA GLY A 120 -9.09 11.72 14.20
C GLY A 120 -8.60 11.89 15.64
N ILE A 121 -8.59 13.13 16.14
CA ILE A 121 -8.05 13.45 17.48
C ILE A 121 -8.92 12.81 18.58
N PRO A 122 -8.35 11.94 19.45
CA PRO A 122 -9.10 11.30 20.53
C PRO A 122 -9.85 12.31 21.41
N GLY A 123 -11.13 12.03 21.67
CA GLY A 123 -12.00 12.88 22.50
C GLY A 123 -12.54 14.13 21.79
N THR A 124 -12.29 14.29 20.49
CA THR A 124 -12.76 15.43 19.69
C THR A 124 -13.57 14.96 18.48
N TYR A 125 -14.65 15.68 18.16
CA TYR A 125 -15.48 15.41 16.98
C TYR A 125 -15.36 16.56 15.99
N SER A 126 -14.54 16.36 14.96
CA SER A 126 -14.31 17.38 13.93
C SER A 126 -15.52 17.60 13.02
N ARG A 127 -16.44 16.61 12.92
CA ARG A 127 -17.56 16.62 11.96
C ARG A 127 -17.12 16.79 10.51
N THR A 128 -15.89 16.38 10.23
CA THR A 128 -15.30 16.31 8.89
C THR A 128 -14.84 14.88 8.67
N VAL A 129 -14.74 14.46 7.41
CA VAL A 129 -14.22 13.13 7.10
C VAL A 129 -12.81 12.98 7.68
N GLN A 130 -12.66 11.99 8.55
CA GLN A 130 -11.39 11.55 9.13
C GLN A 130 -11.20 10.07 8.82
N GLN A 131 -10.01 9.55 9.09
CA GLN A 131 -9.67 8.17 8.79
C GLN A 131 -8.77 7.56 9.86
N ASP A 132 -8.90 6.27 10.09
CA ASP A 132 -7.96 5.47 10.88
C ASP A 132 -7.14 4.55 9.96
N ASP A 133 -5.98 4.08 10.44
CA ASP A 133 -5.06 3.21 9.70
C ASP A 133 -5.01 1.78 10.31
N LEU A 134 -5.11 0.74 9.47
CA LEU A 134 -4.76 -0.64 9.83
C LEU A 134 -3.58 -1.10 8.96
N ILE A 135 -2.42 -1.33 9.56
CA ILE A 135 -1.17 -1.55 8.82
C ILE A 135 -0.68 -3.00 8.94
N CYS A 136 -0.49 -3.66 7.80
CA CYS A 136 0.39 -4.82 7.67
C CYS A 136 1.85 -4.34 7.59
N GLY A 137 2.54 -4.40 8.73
CA GLY A 137 3.87 -3.82 8.91
C GLY A 137 5.01 -4.67 8.33
N ILE A 138 5.26 -4.59 7.02
CA ILE A 138 6.35 -5.35 6.35
C ILE A 138 7.70 -5.05 6.99
N THR A 139 8.04 -3.77 7.16
CA THR A 139 9.30 -3.36 7.78
C THR A 139 9.37 -3.78 9.24
N THR A 140 8.27 -3.68 10.00
CA THR A 140 8.24 -4.07 11.42
C THR A 140 8.47 -5.57 11.58
N ARG A 141 7.86 -6.39 10.72
CA ARG A 141 7.95 -7.86 10.74
C ARG A 141 9.31 -8.36 10.26
N LEU A 142 9.75 -7.95 9.08
CA LEU A 142 11.03 -8.39 8.51
C LEU A 142 12.23 -7.70 9.18
N GLY A 143 12.04 -6.52 9.76
CA GLY A 143 13.11 -5.58 10.15
C GLY A 143 13.98 -5.15 8.97
N SER A 144 13.41 -5.17 7.76
CA SER A 144 13.98 -4.69 6.52
C SER A 144 12.83 -4.29 5.60
N GLN A 145 13.12 -3.38 4.67
CA GLN A 145 12.22 -3.07 3.56
C GLN A 145 12.47 -4.05 2.40
N ILE A 146 11.55 -4.08 1.42
CA ILE A 146 11.68 -4.86 0.19
C ILE A 146 12.00 -3.90 -0.98
N PRO A 147 13.20 -3.93 -1.57
CA PRO A 147 13.55 -3.13 -2.75
C PRO A 147 12.66 -3.42 -3.96
N VAL A 148 12.36 -2.39 -4.77
CA VAL A 148 11.52 -2.56 -5.99
C VAL A 148 12.14 -3.46 -7.05
N ARG A 149 13.48 -3.59 -7.08
CA ARG A 149 14.17 -4.57 -7.94
C ARG A 149 13.80 -6.03 -7.63
N GLU A 150 13.23 -6.29 -6.45
CA GLU A 150 12.72 -7.61 -6.08
C GLU A 150 11.28 -7.85 -6.57
N VAL A 151 10.68 -6.82 -7.21
CA VAL A 151 9.34 -6.78 -7.78
C VAL A 151 8.28 -7.22 -6.76
N PRO A 152 8.13 -6.48 -5.65
CA PRO A 152 7.12 -6.80 -4.66
C PRO A 152 5.72 -6.38 -5.13
N SER A 153 4.70 -7.09 -4.64
CA SER A 153 3.30 -6.74 -4.81
C SER A 153 2.47 -7.07 -3.58
N CYS A 154 1.30 -6.44 -3.47
CA CYS A 154 0.32 -6.73 -2.42
C CYS A 154 -1.05 -6.98 -3.05
N VAL A 155 -1.80 -7.90 -2.48
CA VAL A 155 -3.15 -8.30 -2.92
C VAL A 155 -4.06 -8.39 -1.71
N VAL A 156 -5.34 -8.04 -1.86
CA VAL A 156 -6.37 -8.20 -0.83
C VAL A 156 -7.72 -8.45 -1.49
N ARG A 157 -8.59 -9.21 -0.83
CA ARG A 157 -10.01 -9.29 -1.18
C ARG A 157 -10.78 -8.40 -0.24
N ILE A 158 -11.66 -7.55 -0.76
CA ILE A 158 -12.53 -6.70 0.04
C ILE A 158 -13.99 -7.00 -0.28
N TRP A 159 -14.83 -7.04 0.75
CA TRP A 159 -16.27 -7.08 0.60
C TRP A 159 -16.82 -5.66 0.68
N LEU A 160 -17.46 -5.23 -0.41
CA LEU A 160 -18.30 -4.04 -0.45
C LEU A 160 -19.70 -4.44 0.04
N PRO A 161 -20.21 -3.89 1.17
CA PRO A 161 -21.52 -4.26 1.66
C PRO A 161 -22.64 -3.70 0.76
N PRO A 162 -23.88 -4.21 0.88
CA PRO A 162 -25.06 -3.62 0.22
C PRO A 162 -25.19 -2.12 0.50
N ALA A 163 -25.76 -1.36 -0.44
CA ALA A 163 -25.81 0.10 -0.42
C ALA A 163 -26.41 0.67 0.89
N GLU A 164 -27.42 0.01 1.43
CA GLU A 164 -28.11 0.38 2.67
C GLU A 164 -27.24 0.32 3.93
N GLU A 165 -26.12 -0.41 3.89
CA GLU A 165 -25.17 -0.52 5.00
C GLU A 165 -24.05 0.52 4.94
N TRP A 166 -23.96 1.30 3.86
CA TRP A 166 -22.95 2.35 3.76
C TRP A 166 -23.26 3.47 4.73
N GLU A 167 -22.20 4.08 5.28
CA GLU A 167 -22.34 5.40 5.88
C GLU A 167 -22.93 6.34 4.83
N ASN A 168 -24.04 7.01 5.15
CA ASN A 168 -24.79 7.80 4.17
C ASN A 168 -24.09 9.14 3.89
N ARG A 169 -22.98 9.09 3.15
CA ARG A 169 -22.25 10.25 2.64
C ARG A 169 -21.57 9.89 1.32
N SER A 170 -21.44 10.87 0.43
CA SER A 170 -20.54 10.74 -0.71
C SER A 170 -19.10 11.09 -0.30
N GLY A 171 -18.11 10.48 -0.96
CA GLY A 171 -16.69 10.75 -0.71
C GLY A 171 -15.88 9.48 -0.45
N PRO A 172 -14.70 9.56 0.20
CA PRO A 172 -13.84 8.41 0.45
C PRO A 172 -14.34 7.59 1.65
N HIS A 173 -14.43 6.27 1.52
CA HIS A 173 -14.88 5.39 2.60
C HIS A 173 -13.79 4.41 3.04
N PHE A 174 -13.05 3.88 2.08
CA PHE A 174 -12.01 2.90 2.36
C PHE A 174 -10.81 3.07 1.45
N GLY A 175 -9.61 2.97 2.00
CA GLY A 175 -8.36 3.07 1.26
C GLY A 175 -7.58 1.77 1.32
N ILE A 176 -6.94 1.39 0.22
CA ILE A 176 -6.02 0.25 0.10
C ILE A 176 -4.70 0.81 -0.41
N ARG A 177 -3.66 0.78 0.42
CA ARG A 177 -2.44 1.59 0.20
C ARG A 177 -1.17 0.80 0.46
N MET A 178 -0.11 1.18 -0.24
CA MET A 178 1.25 0.78 0.07
C MET A 178 1.99 1.92 0.76
N GLY A 179 2.80 1.62 1.76
CA GLY A 179 3.83 2.52 2.23
C GLY A 179 5.11 2.23 1.46
N VAL A 180 5.62 3.21 0.72
CA VAL A 180 6.88 3.11 -0.02
C VAL A 180 7.81 4.25 0.34
N ARG A 181 9.08 4.14 -0.05
CA ARG A 181 10.06 5.21 0.10
C ARG A 181 10.72 5.54 -1.22
N THR A 182 11.10 6.80 -1.35
CA THR A 182 11.96 7.34 -2.40
C THR A 182 13.08 8.15 -1.78
N THR A 183 14.03 8.58 -2.60
CA THR A 183 15.08 9.52 -2.23
C THR A 183 14.85 10.84 -2.95
N THR A 184 14.72 11.93 -2.20
CA THR A 184 14.54 13.29 -2.73
C THR A 184 15.68 14.21 -2.28
N LEU A 185 15.81 15.37 -2.92
CA LEU A 185 16.74 16.41 -2.50
C LEU A 185 15.97 17.50 -1.75
N GLU A 186 16.31 17.73 -0.49
CA GLU A 186 15.78 18.83 0.31
C GLU A 186 16.80 19.96 0.45
N PRO A 187 16.41 21.25 0.35
CA PRO A 187 17.29 22.37 0.66
C PRO A 187 17.79 22.31 2.10
N ASN A 188 19.08 22.58 2.31
CA ASN A 188 19.66 22.64 3.64
C ASN A 188 19.02 23.79 4.45
N ARG A 189 18.58 23.54 5.69
CA ARG A 189 17.94 24.56 6.55
C ARG A 189 18.97 25.28 7.44
N GLY A 190 18.97 26.62 7.45
CA GLY A 190 19.80 27.47 8.32
C GLY A 190 20.23 28.78 7.66
N PHE A 191 20.57 29.80 8.46
CA PHE A 191 20.88 31.17 7.97
C PHE A 191 22.13 31.25 7.06
N PHE A 192 22.95 30.20 7.01
CA PHE A 192 24.12 30.07 6.13
C PHE A 192 24.13 28.77 5.32
N ALA A 193 23.00 28.07 5.25
CA ALA A 193 22.93 26.75 4.63
C ALA A 193 22.72 26.88 3.11
N SER A 194 23.74 26.54 2.33
CA SER A 194 23.66 26.43 0.87
C SER A 194 23.54 24.97 0.42
N GLY A 195 22.90 24.74 -0.72
CA GLY A 195 22.79 23.42 -1.35
C GLY A 195 21.62 22.58 -0.86
N SER A 196 21.57 21.33 -1.30
CA SER A 196 20.56 20.34 -0.93
C SER A 196 21.20 19.06 -0.43
N SER A 197 20.46 18.34 0.42
CA SER A 197 20.84 17.02 0.94
C SER A 197 19.84 15.97 0.48
N SER A 198 20.34 14.75 0.28
CA SER A 198 19.52 13.59 -0.02
C SER A 198 18.76 13.15 1.23
N VAL A 199 17.43 13.12 1.16
CA VAL A 199 16.51 12.73 2.23
C VAL A 199 15.64 11.59 1.74
N VAL A 200 15.42 10.61 2.63
CA VAL A 200 14.51 9.51 2.36
C VAL A 200 13.08 9.97 2.65
N GLU A 201 12.26 10.04 1.61
CA GLU A 201 10.87 10.49 1.68
C GLU A 201 9.91 9.29 1.67
N PRO A 202 9.12 9.07 2.74
CA PRO A 202 8.02 8.13 2.70
C PRO A 202 6.83 8.71 1.94
N TYR A 203 6.17 7.90 1.13
CA TYR A 203 4.90 8.28 0.51
C TYR A 203 3.99 7.07 0.34
N TRP A 204 2.70 7.35 0.10
CA TRP A 204 1.64 6.35 0.25
C TRP A 204 0.71 6.28 -0.96
N PRO A 205 1.14 5.64 -2.06
CA PRO A 205 0.27 5.35 -3.18
C PRO A 205 -0.84 4.37 -2.78
N GLY A 206 -1.97 4.43 -3.49
CA GLY A 206 -3.06 3.50 -3.22
C GLY A 206 -4.30 3.74 -4.05
N MET A 207 -5.32 2.97 -3.74
CA MET A 207 -6.67 3.09 -4.28
C MET A 207 -7.64 3.47 -3.16
N TRP A 208 -8.65 4.25 -3.52
CA TRP A 208 -9.75 4.64 -2.65
C TRP A 208 -11.07 4.17 -3.22
N ILE A 209 -11.87 3.51 -2.38
CA ILE A 209 -13.27 3.28 -2.64
C ILE A 209 -14.04 4.53 -2.21
N HIS A 210 -14.58 5.22 -3.21
CA HIS A 210 -15.47 6.36 -3.01
C HIS A 210 -16.92 5.93 -3.20
N PHE A 211 -17.78 6.31 -2.26
CA PHE A 211 -19.23 6.14 -2.42
C PHE A 211 -19.83 7.39 -3.06
N ARG A 212 -20.85 7.18 -3.89
CA ARG A 212 -21.78 8.18 -4.38
C ARG A 212 -23.14 7.79 -3.85
N SER A 213 -23.59 8.51 -2.83
CA SER A 213 -24.92 8.28 -2.27
C SER A 213 -25.98 9.00 -3.08
N GLU A 214 -27.12 8.36 -3.33
CA GLU A 214 -28.33 8.94 -3.94
C GLU A 214 -28.88 10.15 -3.17
N THR A 215 -28.55 10.27 -1.88
CA THR A 215 -28.92 11.44 -1.07
C THR A 215 -28.08 12.68 -1.39
N SER A 216 -26.99 12.51 -2.14
CA SER A 216 -26.11 13.59 -2.56
C SER A 216 -26.62 14.27 -3.82
N ARG A 217 -26.46 15.60 -3.88
CA ARG A 217 -26.92 16.39 -5.02
C ARG A 217 -26.30 15.89 -6.34
N GLY A 218 -27.15 15.55 -7.30
CA GLY A 218 -26.72 15.16 -8.65
C GLY A 218 -26.27 13.71 -8.77
N VAL A 219 -26.58 12.86 -7.78
CA VAL A 219 -26.40 11.41 -7.84
C VAL A 219 -27.77 10.78 -8.01
N GLU A 220 -27.96 10.01 -9.08
CA GLU A 220 -29.26 9.38 -9.39
C GLU A 220 -29.51 8.10 -8.59
N SER A 221 -28.45 7.35 -8.29
CA SER A 221 -28.51 6.10 -7.54
C SER A 221 -27.21 5.83 -6.80
N ASP A 222 -27.32 5.06 -5.72
CA ASP A 222 -26.17 4.60 -4.96
C ASP A 222 -25.20 3.82 -5.85
N SER A 223 -23.93 4.18 -5.75
CA SER A 223 -22.84 3.52 -6.48
C SER A 223 -21.51 3.81 -5.81
N ALA A 224 -20.47 3.10 -6.21
CA ALA A 224 -19.11 3.41 -5.80
C ALA A 224 -18.21 3.63 -7.02
N LEU A 225 -16.99 4.07 -6.76
CA LEU A 225 -15.94 4.15 -7.75
C LEU A 225 -14.57 3.99 -7.09
N ILE A 226 -13.62 3.44 -7.83
CA ILE A 226 -12.22 3.36 -7.44
C ILE A 226 -11.51 4.60 -7.95
N LYS A 227 -10.83 5.32 -7.04
CA LYS A 227 -9.86 6.37 -7.39
C LYS A 227 -8.45 5.90 -7.11
N VAL A 228 -7.51 6.24 -7.98
CA VAL A 228 -6.08 6.11 -7.70
C VAL A 228 -5.58 7.38 -7.04
N ARG A 229 -4.80 7.21 -5.97
CA ARG A 229 -4.20 8.31 -5.21
C ARG A 229 -2.91 8.80 -5.85
N GLY A 230 -2.89 10.09 -6.18
CA GLY A 230 -1.74 10.82 -6.69
C GLY A 230 -1.30 10.34 -8.07
N ASP A 231 -1.72 11.06 -9.11
CA ASP A 231 -1.03 11.03 -10.41
C ASP A 231 0.38 11.63 -10.28
N ARG A 232 1.06 11.85 -11.42
CA ARG A 232 2.40 12.49 -11.43
C ARG A 232 2.44 13.89 -10.81
N ARG A 233 1.28 14.55 -10.63
CA ARG A 233 1.12 15.87 -10.03
C ARG A 233 0.53 15.80 -8.62
N GLY A 234 0.25 14.60 -8.10
CA GLY A 234 -0.37 14.39 -6.80
C GLY A 234 -1.89 14.54 -6.79
N ILE A 235 -2.55 14.49 -7.95
CA ILE A 235 -4.00 14.63 -8.08
C ILE A 235 -4.65 13.24 -8.07
N ASP A 236 -5.67 13.04 -7.25
CA ASP A 236 -6.46 11.79 -7.21
C ASP A 236 -7.46 11.76 -8.38
N PHE A 237 -7.57 10.62 -9.07
CA PHE A 237 -8.42 10.49 -10.27
C PHE A 237 -9.19 9.16 -10.31
N PRO A 238 -10.43 9.16 -10.85
CA PRO A 238 -11.23 7.95 -10.98
C PRO A 238 -10.65 7.01 -12.04
N VAL A 239 -10.75 5.70 -11.80
CA VAL A 239 -10.27 4.65 -12.74
C VAL A 239 -11.30 3.57 -13.02
N LYS A 240 -12.30 3.38 -12.15
CA LYS A 240 -13.33 2.35 -12.32
C LYS A 240 -14.61 2.77 -11.59
N ASP A 241 -15.74 2.76 -12.28
CA ASP A 241 -17.06 2.83 -11.64
C ASP A 241 -17.49 1.43 -11.16
N ILE A 242 -18.24 1.39 -10.07
CA ILE A 242 -18.83 0.19 -9.47
C ILE A 242 -20.31 0.51 -9.23
N SER A 243 -21.21 -0.09 -10.01
CA SER A 243 -22.65 0.04 -9.74
C SER A 243 -23.05 -0.76 -8.50
N ALA A 244 -24.19 -0.44 -7.87
CA ALA A 244 -24.62 -1.12 -6.64
C ALA A 244 -24.83 -2.63 -6.82
N ASP A 245 -25.23 -3.09 -8.01
CA ASP A 245 -25.34 -4.51 -8.35
C ASP A 245 -23.98 -5.24 -8.42
N GLN A 246 -22.89 -4.49 -8.46
CA GLN A 246 -21.51 -5.02 -8.41
C GLN A 246 -20.92 -5.00 -6.99
N PHE A 247 -21.68 -4.62 -5.97
CA PHE A 247 -21.24 -4.76 -4.58
C PHE A 247 -21.11 -6.24 -4.21
N GLY A 248 -20.28 -6.51 -3.21
CA GLY A 248 -19.76 -7.84 -2.89
C GLY A 248 -18.24 -7.87 -2.99
N TRP A 249 -17.68 -9.03 -3.36
CA TRP A 249 -16.24 -9.23 -3.38
C TRP A 249 -15.53 -8.50 -4.53
N TRP A 250 -14.39 -7.93 -4.21
CA TRP A 250 -13.42 -7.38 -5.15
C TRP A 250 -12.01 -7.78 -4.74
N THR A 251 -11.22 -8.31 -5.67
CA THR A 251 -9.78 -8.48 -5.51
C THR A 251 -9.10 -7.20 -5.96
N LEU A 252 -8.28 -6.59 -5.10
CA LEU A 252 -7.46 -5.42 -5.43
C LEU A 252 -5.99 -5.72 -5.21
N GLY A 253 -5.14 -5.14 -6.06
CA GLY A 253 -3.71 -5.33 -5.96
C GLY A 253 -2.89 -4.16 -6.47
N MET A 254 -1.68 -4.08 -5.94
CA MET A 254 -0.66 -3.15 -6.40
C MET A 254 0.68 -3.85 -6.53
N SER A 255 1.44 -3.54 -7.57
CA SER A 255 2.79 -4.04 -7.78
C SER A 255 3.75 -2.90 -8.08
N LEU A 256 5.04 -3.14 -7.80
CA LEU A 256 6.11 -2.20 -8.06
C LEU A 256 7.06 -2.79 -9.09
N SER A 257 7.29 -2.08 -10.19
CA SER A 257 8.31 -2.42 -11.19
C SER A 257 9.72 -1.98 -10.75
N PRO A 258 10.79 -2.57 -11.30
CA PRO A 258 12.17 -2.20 -10.97
C PRO A 258 12.53 -0.73 -11.20
N ASP A 259 11.83 -0.03 -12.10
CA ASP A 259 12.03 1.40 -12.36
C ASP A 259 11.26 2.31 -11.38
N GLY A 260 10.54 1.73 -10.41
CA GLY A 260 9.84 2.42 -9.34
C GLY A 260 8.44 2.90 -9.71
N GLN A 261 7.86 2.42 -10.81
CA GLN A 261 6.47 2.67 -11.16
C GLN A 261 5.54 1.84 -10.26
N VAL A 262 4.36 2.37 -9.96
CA VAL A 262 3.29 1.68 -9.24
C VAL A 262 2.21 1.28 -10.23
N HIS A 263 1.80 0.02 -10.21
CA HIS A 263 0.73 -0.51 -11.07
C HIS A 263 -0.46 -0.90 -10.21
N TYR A 264 -1.67 -0.61 -10.68
CA TYR A 264 -2.91 -0.77 -9.93
C TYR A 264 -3.85 -1.71 -10.66
N PHE A 265 -4.46 -2.63 -9.92
CA PHE A 265 -5.31 -3.68 -10.45
C PHE A 265 -6.57 -3.85 -9.61
N ALA A 266 -7.70 -4.13 -10.25
CA ALA A 266 -8.92 -4.52 -9.56
C ALA A 266 -9.79 -5.45 -10.42
N HIS A 267 -10.34 -6.46 -9.77
CA HIS A 267 -11.22 -7.46 -10.35
C HIS A 267 -12.48 -7.61 -9.49
N GLN A 268 -13.65 -7.72 -10.11
CA GLN A 268 -14.90 -8.03 -9.39
C GLN A 268 -14.94 -9.54 -9.13
N GLY A 269 -15.00 -9.94 -7.85
CA GLY A 269 -14.89 -11.33 -7.43
C GLY A 269 -13.69 -11.56 -6.52
N VAL A 270 -13.33 -12.83 -6.32
CA VAL A 270 -12.21 -13.25 -5.46
C VAL A 270 -11.04 -13.84 -6.23
N ASP A 271 -11.17 -14.02 -7.55
CA ASP A 271 -10.16 -14.62 -8.40
C ASP A 271 -8.83 -13.86 -8.36
N ASP A 272 -7.77 -14.56 -8.72
CA ASP A 272 -6.44 -13.97 -8.83
C ASP A 272 -6.38 -12.95 -9.96
N LEU A 273 -5.64 -11.88 -9.72
CA LEU A 273 -5.48 -10.80 -10.68
C LEU A 273 -4.70 -11.27 -11.90
N THR A 274 -5.12 -10.77 -13.05
CA THR A 274 -4.51 -11.02 -14.35
C THR A 274 -4.06 -9.71 -14.97
N SER A 275 -3.43 -9.77 -16.15
CA SER A 275 -3.10 -8.57 -16.93
C SER A 275 -4.33 -7.79 -17.38
N GLU A 276 -5.50 -8.43 -17.49
CA GLU A 276 -6.75 -7.78 -17.92
C GLU A 276 -7.34 -6.89 -16.83
N ASP A 277 -7.00 -7.15 -15.56
CA ASP A 277 -7.47 -6.39 -14.40
C ASP A 277 -6.68 -5.09 -14.17
N HIS A 278 -5.76 -4.76 -15.07
CA HIS A 278 -4.93 -3.56 -15.01
C HIS A 278 -5.78 -2.30 -15.14
N LEU A 279 -5.71 -1.42 -14.14
CA LEU A 279 -6.40 -0.14 -14.16
C LEU A 279 -5.51 0.97 -14.72
N THR A 280 -4.29 1.10 -14.19
CA THR A 280 -3.36 2.16 -14.58
C THR A 280 -1.96 1.92 -14.02
N SER A 281 -1.00 2.75 -14.44
CA SER A 281 0.36 2.76 -13.90
C SER A 281 0.87 4.18 -13.76
N GLN A 282 1.40 4.50 -12.57
CA GLN A 282 1.73 5.87 -12.21
C GLN A 282 3.09 5.96 -11.53
N PHE A 283 3.65 7.17 -11.56
CA PHE A 283 4.69 7.63 -10.65
C PHE A 283 4.02 8.62 -9.70
N PRO A 284 3.45 8.16 -8.58
CA PRO A 284 2.64 9.02 -7.73
C PRO A 284 3.45 10.18 -7.19
N TYR A 285 2.91 11.40 -7.30
CA TYR A 285 3.59 12.65 -6.96
C TYR A 285 4.88 12.90 -7.78
N GLY A 286 5.05 12.19 -8.90
CA GLY A 286 6.27 12.22 -9.72
C GLY A 286 7.42 11.37 -9.15
N PHE A 287 7.20 10.66 -8.04
CA PHE A 287 8.23 9.87 -7.39
C PHE A 287 8.39 8.47 -8.00
N ARG A 288 9.63 7.98 -7.95
CA ARG A 288 9.97 6.58 -8.21
C ARG A 288 10.11 5.85 -6.88
N ALA A 289 9.36 4.77 -6.72
CA ALA A 289 9.46 3.92 -5.55
C ALA A 289 10.82 3.22 -5.55
N GLU A 290 11.49 3.19 -4.40
CA GLU A 290 12.74 2.45 -4.24
C GLU A 290 12.55 1.22 -3.37
N ARG A 291 11.63 1.31 -2.39
CA ARG A 291 11.42 0.29 -1.35
C ARG A 291 9.97 0.25 -0.89
N LEU A 292 9.44 -0.95 -0.70
CA LEU A 292 8.17 -1.24 -0.04
C LEU A 292 8.37 -1.42 1.47
N ASN A 293 7.50 -0.80 2.25
CA ASN A 293 7.57 -0.72 3.71
C ASN A 293 6.38 -1.31 4.43
N SER A 294 5.18 -1.18 3.86
CA SER A 294 3.92 -1.62 4.45
C SER A 294 2.84 -1.77 3.39
N PHE A 295 1.82 -2.54 3.73
CA PHE A 295 0.53 -2.59 3.04
C PHE A 295 -0.54 -2.25 4.08
N PHE A 296 -1.48 -1.37 3.80
CA PHE A 296 -2.39 -0.88 4.83
C PHE A 296 -3.73 -0.41 4.31
N PHE A 297 -4.66 -0.30 5.24
CA PHE A 297 -6.05 0.01 5.00
C PHE A 297 -6.44 1.29 5.73
N ASN A 298 -7.30 2.07 5.10
CA ASN A 298 -7.91 3.23 5.71
C ASN A 298 -9.41 3.01 5.87
N SER A 299 -9.95 3.29 7.05
CA SER A 299 -11.40 3.31 7.29
C SER A 299 -11.81 4.73 7.62
N CYS A 300 -12.76 5.30 6.87
CA CYS A 300 -13.16 6.70 7.02
C CYS A 300 -14.57 6.83 7.57
N ASN A 301 -14.80 7.85 8.41
CA ASN A 301 -16.14 8.31 8.77
C ASN A 301 -16.17 9.83 8.97
N LEU A 302 -17.38 10.39 9.14
CA LEU A 302 -17.61 11.81 9.38
C LEU A 302 -17.04 12.35 10.71
N ASN A 303 -16.58 11.47 11.61
CA ASN A 303 -16.10 11.81 12.94
C ASN A 303 -17.06 12.74 13.72
N ASP A 304 -18.30 12.29 13.87
CA ASP A 304 -19.37 12.98 14.59
C ASP A 304 -19.67 12.37 15.97
N GLY A 305 -19.00 11.26 16.31
CA GLY A 305 -19.16 10.54 17.58
C GLY A 305 -20.34 9.56 17.63
N THR A 306 -21.12 9.45 16.57
CA THR A 306 -22.35 8.64 16.54
C THR A 306 -22.45 7.73 15.32
N THR A 307 -21.90 8.15 14.19
CA THR A 307 -22.02 7.46 12.91
C THR A 307 -20.80 6.57 12.69
N TRP A 308 -21.05 5.27 12.62
CA TRP A 308 -20.03 4.29 12.25
C TRP A 308 -19.71 4.39 10.76
N SER A 309 -18.45 4.12 10.41
CA SER A 309 -18.05 3.90 9.01
C SER A 309 -18.82 2.74 8.38
N THR A 310 -18.86 2.72 7.06
CA THR A 310 -19.28 1.55 6.26
C THR A 310 -18.54 0.28 6.73
N PRO A 311 -19.24 -0.86 6.88
CA PRO A 311 -18.68 -2.12 7.41
C PRO A 311 -17.89 -2.91 6.36
N PHE A 312 -16.74 -2.40 5.93
CA PHE A 312 -15.85 -3.14 5.03
C PHE A 312 -15.32 -4.40 5.70
N VAL A 313 -15.24 -5.47 4.92
CA VAL A 313 -14.57 -6.71 5.32
C VAL A 313 -13.35 -6.89 4.42
N ILE A 314 -12.21 -7.25 4.98
CA ILE A 314 -11.01 -7.63 4.23
C ILE A 314 -10.67 -9.08 4.47
N ASP A 315 -10.13 -9.73 3.45
CA ASP A 315 -9.71 -11.12 3.48
C ASP A 315 -8.39 -11.32 2.73
N ASP A 316 -7.60 -12.27 3.24
CA ASP A 316 -6.26 -12.67 2.79
C ASP A 316 -5.35 -11.52 2.27
N PRO A 317 -5.18 -10.40 3.01
CA PRO A 317 -4.18 -9.40 2.66
C PRO A 317 -2.80 -10.06 2.58
N SER A 318 -2.23 -10.07 1.38
CA SER A 318 -1.06 -10.88 1.01
C SER A 318 0.05 -10.04 0.39
N VAL A 319 1.29 -10.49 0.57
CA VAL A 319 2.49 -9.87 0.00
C VAL A 319 3.24 -10.91 -0.82
N TYR A 320 3.57 -10.57 -2.06
CA TYR A 320 4.30 -11.43 -2.99
C TYR A 320 5.58 -10.76 -3.45
N VAL A 321 6.60 -11.57 -3.77
CA VAL A 321 7.90 -11.10 -4.27
C VAL A 321 8.39 -12.03 -5.37
N VAL A 322 8.70 -11.50 -6.54
CA VAL A 322 9.23 -12.31 -7.66
C VAL A 322 10.64 -12.81 -7.35
N ASN A 323 11.55 -11.91 -6.96
CA ASN A 323 12.93 -12.26 -6.60
C ASN A 323 13.05 -12.43 -5.07
N SER A 324 12.44 -13.48 -4.53
CA SER A 324 12.16 -13.64 -3.09
C SER A 324 13.33 -14.13 -2.22
N ALA A 325 14.43 -14.63 -2.81
CA ALA A 325 15.50 -15.32 -2.06
C ALA A 325 16.02 -14.56 -0.83
N ARG A 326 16.28 -13.25 -0.96
CA ARG A 326 16.73 -12.41 0.16
C ARG A 326 15.64 -12.24 1.23
N VAL A 327 14.39 -12.10 0.82
CA VAL A 327 13.24 -11.95 1.73
C VAL A 327 13.03 -13.25 2.50
N MET A 328 13.12 -14.41 1.86
CA MET A 328 13.02 -15.70 2.53
C MET A 328 14.13 -15.91 3.57
N GLN A 329 15.37 -15.53 3.26
CA GLN A 329 16.46 -15.53 4.26
C GLN A 329 16.20 -14.58 5.45
N LEU A 330 15.46 -13.49 5.25
CA LEU A 330 15.05 -12.62 6.36
C LEU A 330 13.96 -13.29 7.21
N VAL A 331 12.99 -13.95 6.56
CA VAL A 331 11.93 -14.71 7.23
C VAL A 331 12.52 -15.81 8.10
N GLU A 332 13.37 -16.68 7.54
CA GLU A 332 14.02 -17.77 8.28
C GLU A 332 14.77 -17.26 9.53
N ARG A 333 15.48 -16.13 9.39
CA ARG A 333 16.18 -15.50 10.52
C ARG A 333 15.22 -14.98 11.59
N ARG A 334 14.06 -14.45 11.20
CA ARG A 334 13.04 -13.93 12.13
C ARG A 334 12.36 -15.07 12.88
N GLU A 335 11.95 -16.12 12.18
CA GLU A 335 11.34 -17.30 12.79
C GLU A 335 12.30 -18.00 13.76
N ALA A 336 13.57 -18.19 13.35
CA ALA A 336 14.60 -18.74 14.23
C ALA A 336 14.86 -17.85 15.47
N TYR A 337 14.72 -16.53 15.35
CA TYR A 337 14.79 -15.63 16.50
C TYR A 337 13.58 -15.79 17.43
N GLU A 338 12.37 -15.90 16.90
CA GLU A 338 11.15 -16.09 17.66
C GLU A 338 11.13 -17.42 18.43
N ILE A 339 11.53 -18.51 17.79
CA ILE A 339 11.68 -19.83 18.43
C ILE A 339 12.64 -19.74 19.62
N ARG A 340 13.84 -19.15 19.42
CA ARG A 340 14.82 -18.96 20.51
C ARG A 340 14.26 -18.10 21.65
N ARG A 341 13.49 -17.05 21.33
CA ARG A 341 12.85 -16.18 22.31
C ARG A 341 11.79 -16.93 23.12
N GLN A 342 10.98 -17.76 22.47
CA GLN A 342 9.96 -18.60 23.12
C GLN A 342 10.62 -19.63 24.04
N GLN A 343 11.64 -20.35 23.57
CA GLN A 343 12.40 -21.31 24.38
C GLN A 343 12.98 -20.67 25.64
N LYS A 344 13.61 -19.49 25.51
CA LYS A 344 14.13 -18.73 26.67
C LYS A 344 13.03 -18.36 27.66
N ARG A 345 11.86 -17.92 27.18
CA ARG A 345 10.71 -17.58 28.04
C ARG A 345 10.17 -18.81 28.77
N SER A 346 10.05 -19.94 28.09
CA SER A 346 9.59 -21.19 28.69
C SER A 346 10.57 -21.71 29.73
N ALA A 347 11.88 -21.67 29.44
CA ALA A 347 12.93 -22.02 30.40
C ALA A 347 12.89 -21.13 31.65
N TYR A 348 12.76 -19.80 31.48
CA TYR A 348 12.63 -18.87 32.60
C TYR A 348 11.38 -19.13 33.45
N ARG A 349 10.24 -19.42 32.82
CA ARG A 349 8.99 -19.78 33.54
C ARG A 349 9.18 -21.07 34.35
N SER A 350 9.80 -22.10 33.76
CA SER A 350 10.08 -23.37 34.44
C SER A 350 11.05 -23.22 35.62
N TYR A 351 12.06 -22.36 35.49
CA TYR A 351 12.95 -22.01 36.60
C TYR A 351 12.18 -21.35 37.74
N LYS A 352 11.38 -20.33 37.44
CA LYS A 352 10.59 -19.59 38.46
C LYS A 352 9.54 -20.45 39.17
N SER A 353 8.99 -21.47 38.49
CA SER A 353 8.06 -22.42 39.11
C SER A 353 8.75 -23.46 39.98
N ARG A 354 10.03 -23.77 39.75
CA ARG A 354 10.82 -24.68 40.59
C ARG A 354 11.43 -24.00 41.82
N SER A 355 11.55 -22.67 41.80
CA SER A 355 12.07 -21.85 42.90
C SER A 355 10.97 -21.33 43.85
N ARG A 356 9.74 -21.82 43.70
CA ARG A 356 8.60 -21.63 44.59
C ARG A 356 8.19 -23.00 45.10
#